data_AF-A0A453IYB3-F1
#
_entry.id   AF-A0A453IYB3-F1
#
_cell.length_a   1.000
_cell.length_b   1.000
_cell.length_c   1.000
_cell.angle_alpha   90.00
_cell.angle_beta   90.00
_cell.angle_gamma   90.00
#
_symmetry.space_group_name_H-M   'P 1'
#
loop_
_entity.id
_entity.type
_entity.pdbx_description
1 polymer ?
#
loop_
_entity_poly.entity_id
_entity_poly.type
_entity_poly.pdbx_seq_one_letter_code
_entity_poly.pdbx_strand_id
1 'polypeptide(L)'
;QRLALEKEIEGHVGCVNAIAWNSSGSLLISGSDDTRVNIWNYANQELLHEIDTGHSANVFCTKFVPETCDEVVVSGAGDAEVRVFNLSRLSGIRPREIAMEPAAVYQCHSRRVKKLAVEGGNPNVVWSASEDGTIRQHDFRECSSCPRAGLVNQECRNVLLDLRSGGKKSLADPPRQPMSFKSCDISSVRPHQLLVGGR
;
A
#
# COMPACT_ATOMS: atom_id res chain seq x y z
N GLN A 1 -22.56 -24.00 7.38
CA GLN A 1 -21.66 -24.27 6.25
C GLN A 1 -20.24 -24.33 6.79
N ARG A 2 -19.52 -25.44 6.55
CA ARG A 2 -18.11 -25.54 6.95
C ARG A 2 -17.28 -24.98 5.79
N LEU A 3 -16.37 -24.06 6.07
CA LEU A 3 -15.44 -23.55 5.05
C LEU A 3 -14.63 -24.75 4.51
N ALA A 4 -14.54 -24.86 3.19
CA ALA A 4 -13.76 -25.86 2.49
C ALA A 4 -12.81 -25.15 1.52
N LEU A 5 -11.61 -25.70 1.35
CA LEU A 5 -10.67 -25.23 0.33
C LEU A 5 -11.23 -25.57 -1.05
N GLU A 6 -11.53 -24.55 -1.85
CA GLU A 6 -11.98 -24.75 -3.23
C GLU A 6 -10.80 -24.97 -4.18
N LYS A 7 -9.73 -24.18 -4.01
CA LYS A 7 -8.57 -24.20 -4.91
C LYS A 7 -7.33 -23.60 -4.25
N GLU A 8 -6.17 -24.11 -4.68
CA GLU A 8 -4.85 -23.51 -4.45
C GLU A 8 -4.32 -22.93 -5.77
N ILE A 9 -3.83 -21.69 -5.70
CA ILE A 9 -3.17 -20.99 -6.81
C ILE A 9 -1.75 -20.62 -6.37
N GLU A 10 -0.77 -20.99 -7.18
CA GLU A 10 0.66 -20.80 -6.91
C GLU A 10 1.27 -19.83 -7.93
N GLY A 11 2.29 -19.08 -7.52
CA GLY A 11 3.05 -18.23 -8.43
C GLY A 11 4.06 -17.30 -7.76
N HIS A 12 3.85 -16.96 -6.48
CA HIS A 12 4.88 -16.30 -5.69
C HIS A 12 5.98 -17.28 -5.28
N VAL A 13 7.22 -16.79 -5.22
CA VAL A 13 8.39 -17.57 -4.76
C VAL A 13 8.62 -17.35 -3.25
N GLY A 14 8.04 -16.27 -2.70
CA GLY A 14 8.09 -15.93 -1.27
C GLY A 14 6.74 -16.04 -0.56
N CYS A 15 6.73 -15.75 0.75
CA CYS A 15 5.50 -15.68 1.52
C CYS A 15 4.57 -14.59 0.97
N VAL A 16 3.30 -14.93 0.79
CA VAL A 16 2.25 -13.97 0.42
C VAL A 16 1.81 -13.22 1.67
N ASN A 17 2.11 -11.93 1.75
CA ASN A 17 1.77 -11.09 2.91
C ASN A 17 0.47 -10.31 2.73
N ALA A 18 0.07 -10.07 1.49
CA ALA A 18 -1.04 -9.20 1.16
C ALA A 18 -1.91 -9.83 0.08
N ILE A 19 -3.22 -9.67 0.25
CA ILE A 19 -4.22 -9.96 -0.78
C ILE A 19 -5.28 -8.86 -0.76
N ALA A 20 -5.78 -8.47 -1.94
CA ALA A 20 -6.93 -7.60 -2.06
C ALA A 20 -7.75 -7.96 -3.31
N TRP A 21 -9.05 -7.76 -3.21
CA TRP A 21 -9.96 -7.81 -4.34
C TRP A 21 -10.00 -6.45 -5.02
N ASN A 22 -10.23 -6.46 -6.32
CA ASN A 22 -10.70 -5.29 -7.04
C ASN A 22 -12.19 -5.04 -6.77
N SER A 23 -12.71 -3.94 -7.28
CA SER A 23 -14.06 -3.46 -6.94
C SER A 23 -15.18 -4.37 -7.47
N SER A 24 -14.97 -4.99 -8.64
CA SER A 24 -15.92 -5.94 -9.23
C SER A 24 -15.80 -7.36 -8.68
N GLY A 25 -14.76 -7.68 -7.91
CA GLY A 25 -14.47 -9.03 -7.44
C GLY A 25 -13.98 -9.99 -8.53
N SER A 26 -13.63 -9.49 -9.72
CA SER A 26 -13.11 -10.32 -10.81
C SER A 26 -11.60 -10.52 -10.76
N LEU A 27 -10.89 -9.58 -10.11
CA LEU A 27 -9.44 -9.59 -10.00
C LEU A 27 -8.99 -9.67 -8.55
N LEU A 28 -7.90 -10.40 -8.34
CA LEU A 28 -7.14 -10.42 -7.10
C LEU A 28 -5.77 -9.79 -7.34
N ILE A 29 -5.27 -9.10 -6.33
CA ILE A 29 -3.89 -8.63 -6.26
C ILE A 29 -3.22 -9.22 -5.02
N SER A 30 -2.02 -9.78 -5.18
CA SER A 30 -1.22 -10.31 -4.07
C SER A 30 0.16 -9.66 -4.04
N GLY A 31 0.72 -9.50 -2.83
CA GLY A 31 2.07 -8.98 -2.62
C GLY A 31 2.88 -9.90 -1.72
N SER A 32 4.17 -10.04 -1.98
CA SER A 32 5.01 -11.12 -1.45
C SER A 32 6.40 -10.66 -0.96
N ASP A 33 7.05 -11.55 -0.23
CA ASP A 33 8.46 -11.48 0.16
C ASP A 33 9.41 -11.47 -1.04
N ASP A 34 8.99 -12.00 -2.19
CA ASP A 34 9.75 -11.98 -3.45
C ASP A 34 9.79 -10.61 -4.15
N THR A 35 9.35 -9.56 -3.44
CA THR A 35 9.27 -8.16 -3.92
C THR A 35 8.36 -7.94 -5.12
N ARG A 36 7.54 -8.93 -5.49
CA ARG A 36 6.59 -8.84 -6.60
C ARG A 36 5.16 -8.63 -6.13
N VAL A 37 4.36 -8.14 -7.07
CA VAL A 37 2.92 -8.09 -6.99
C VAL A 37 2.31 -8.86 -8.15
N ASN A 38 1.39 -9.77 -7.86
CA ASN A 38 0.72 -10.58 -8.87
C ASN A 38 -0.75 -10.15 -9.02
N ILE A 39 -1.21 -10.03 -10.27
CA ILE A 39 -2.61 -9.78 -10.63
C ILE A 39 -3.20 -11.07 -11.18
N TRP A 40 -4.31 -11.50 -10.61
CA TRP A 40 -4.97 -12.76 -10.95
C TRP A 40 -6.37 -12.51 -11.45
N ASN A 41 -6.79 -13.27 -12.45
CA ASN A 41 -8.20 -13.42 -12.78
C ASN A 41 -8.80 -14.51 -11.90
N TYR A 42 -9.77 -14.15 -11.07
CA TYR A 42 -10.37 -15.09 -10.14
C TYR A 42 -11.25 -16.13 -10.83
N ALA A 43 -11.98 -15.74 -11.89
CA ALA A 43 -12.98 -16.60 -12.53
C ALA A 43 -12.34 -17.85 -13.16
N ASN A 44 -11.17 -17.69 -13.77
CA ASN A 44 -10.41 -18.78 -14.38
C ASN A 44 -9.15 -19.18 -13.58
N GLN A 45 -8.88 -18.52 -12.45
CA GLN A 45 -7.76 -18.81 -11.55
C GLN A 45 -6.39 -18.65 -12.23
N GLU A 46 -6.29 -17.73 -13.19
CA GLU A 46 -5.07 -17.50 -13.97
C GLU A 46 -4.28 -16.30 -13.45
N LEU A 47 -2.95 -16.44 -13.42
CA LEU A 47 -2.03 -15.33 -13.27
C LEU A 47 -2.04 -14.49 -14.55
N LEU A 48 -2.48 -13.23 -14.45
CA LEU A 48 -2.48 -12.29 -15.57
C LEU A 48 -1.15 -11.57 -15.69
N HIS A 49 -0.67 -11.02 -14.58
CA HIS A 49 0.53 -10.19 -14.56
C HIS A 49 1.35 -10.47 -13.31
N GLU A 50 2.66 -10.54 -13.49
CA GLU A 50 3.65 -10.52 -12.43
C GLU A 50 4.45 -9.23 -12.57
N ILE A 51 4.37 -8.39 -11.55
CA ILE A 51 4.95 -7.05 -11.55
C ILE A 51 6.13 -7.07 -10.60
N ASP A 52 7.34 -6.90 -11.14
CA ASP A 52 8.49 -6.54 -10.32
C ASP A 52 8.31 -5.09 -9.87
N THR A 53 8.04 -4.91 -8.58
CA THR A 53 7.73 -3.60 -8.02
C THR A 53 8.95 -2.72 -7.89
N GLY A 54 10.16 -3.30 -7.98
CA GLY A 54 11.44 -2.66 -7.65
C GLY A 54 11.60 -2.30 -6.17
N HIS A 55 10.70 -2.76 -5.29
CA HIS A 55 10.91 -2.65 -3.85
C HIS A 55 12.16 -3.42 -3.43
N SER A 56 12.90 -2.89 -2.46
CA SER A 56 14.12 -3.55 -1.95
C SER A 56 13.86 -4.49 -0.76
N ALA A 57 12.59 -4.61 -0.36
CA ALA A 57 12.15 -5.45 0.74
C ALA A 57 10.71 -5.93 0.53
N ASN A 58 10.26 -6.82 1.40
CA ASN A 58 8.97 -7.54 1.34
C ASN A 58 7.79 -6.59 1.14
N VAL A 59 6.88 -6.94 0.22
CA VAL A 59 5.62 -6.20 0.02
C VAL A 59 4.62 -6.63 1.08
N PHE A 60 4.23 -5.72 1.97
CA PHE A 60 3.33 -6.01 3.09
C PHE A 60 1.87 -5.67 2.83
N CYS A 61 1.61 -4.77 1.88
CA CYS A 61 0.26 -4.34 1.58
C CYS A 61 0.13 -3.92 0.12
N THR A 62 -1.04 -4.18 -0.45
CA THR A 62 -1.39 -3.77 -1.82
C THR A 62 -2.90 -3.49 -1.94
N LYS A 63 -3.28 -2.61 -2.88
CA LYS A 63 -4.65 -2.18 -3.16
C LYS A 63 -4.81 -1.83 -4.64
N PHE A 64 -5.97 -2.16 -5.20
CA PHE A 64 -6.52 -1.46 -6.36
C PHE A 64 -7.05 -0.09 -5.95
N VAL A 65 -7.03 0.88 -6.86
CA VAL A 65 -7.76 2.14 -6.75
C VAL A 65 -9.06 2.03 -7.55
N PRO A 66 -10.22 1.83 -6.87
CA PRO A 66 -11.51 1.59 -7.53
C PRO A 66 -11.89 2.63 -8.58
N GLU A 67 -11.62 3.90 -8.28
CA GLU A 67 -12.04 5.06 -9.05
C GLU A 67 -11.29 5.19 -10.38
N THR A 68 -10.22 4.41 -10.59
CA THR A 68 -9.50 4.32 -11.86
C THR A 68 -9.93 3.11 -12.68
N CYS A 69 -11.13 2.56 -12.45
CA CYS A 69 -11.56 1.28 -13.03
C CYS A 69 -10.55 0.15 -12.76
N ASP A 70 -9.96 0.17 -11.55
CA ASP A 70 -8.91 -0.77 -11.12
C ASP A 70 -7.64 -0.77 -12.01
N GLU A 71 -7.42 0.26 -12.85
CA GLU A 71 -6.20 0.42 -13.66
C GLU A 71 -4.99 0.88 -12.85
N VAL A 72 -5.19 1.46 -11.67
CA VAL A 72 -4.11 1.87 -10.77
C VAL A 72 -4.05 0.93 -9.58
N VAL A 73 -2.84 0.49 -9.27
CA VAL A 73 -2.55 -0.33 -8.08
C VAL A 73 -1.43 0.29 -7.28
N VAL A 74 -1.46 0.06 -5.98
CA VAL A 74 -0.49 0.60 -5.02
C VAL A 74 0.09 -0.51 -4.18
N SER A 75 1.39 -0.44 -3.90
CA SER A 75 2.08 -1.33 -2.96
C SER A 75 2.78 -0.53 -1.87
N GLY A 76 2.87 -1.12 -0.68
CA GLY A 76 3.64 -0.62 0.45
C GLY A 76 4.48 -1.73 1.05
N ALA A 77 5.75 -1.44 1.31
CA ALA A 77 6.75 -2.47 1.59
C ALA A 77 7.64 -2.19 2.80
N GLY A 78 8.55 -3.13 3.06
CA GLY A 78 9.52 -3.08 4.13
C GLY A 78 10.62 -2.02 3.96
N ASP A 79 10.78 -1.48 2.75
CA ASP A 79 11.73 -0.42 2.43
C ASP A 79 11.21 0.99 2.75
N ALA A 80 10.05 1.06 3.42
CA ALA A 80 9.36 2.28 3.80
C ALA A 80 8.81 3.11 2.62
N GLU A 81 8.70 2.51 1.43
CA GLU A 81 8.15 3.18 0.26
C GLU A 81 6.69 2.78 0.01
N VAL A 82 5.95 3.72 -0.58
CA VAL A 82 4.68 3.45 -1.26
C VAL A 82 4.90 3.66 -2.75
N ARG A 83 4.54 2.68 -3.57
CA ARG A 83 4.71 2.74 -5.03
C ARG A 83 3.38 2.58 -5.73
N VAL A 84 3.20 3.36 -6.80
CA VAL A 84 1.97 3.40 -7.60
C VAL A 84 2.30 2.89 -9.00
N PHE A 85 1.45 2.03 -9.54
CA PHE A 85 1.62 1.44 -10.86
C PHE A 85 0.35 1.64 -11.69
N ASN A 86 0.52 1.87 -12.99
CA ASN A 86 -0.57 1.99 -13.93
C ASN A 86 -0.60 0.76 -14.85
N LEU A 87 -1.63 -0.06 -14.68
CA LEU A 87 -1.87 -1.31 -15.38
C LEU A 87 -2.45 -1.12 -16.78
N SER A 88 -2.91 0.08 -17.17
CA SER A 88 -3.41 0.34 -18.53
C SER A 88 -2.36 0.00 -19.60
N ARG A 89 -1.07 0.10 -19.27
CA ARG A 89 0.05 -0.28 -20.14
C ARG A 89 0.15 -1.78 -20.38
N LEU A 90 -0.53 -2.59 -19.57
CA LEU A 90 -0.48 -4.05 -19.62
C LEU A 90 -1.64 -4.64 -20.44
N SER A 91 -2.61 -3.84 -20.89
CA SER A 91 -3.73 -4.31 -21.70
C SER A 91 -3.21 -4.96 -22.99
N GLY A 92 -3.44 -6.26 -23.15
CA GLY A 92 -3.01 -7.04 -24.32
C GLY A 92 -1.59 -7.65 -24.23
N ILE A 93 -0.86 -7.45 -23.13
CA ILE A 93 0.41 -8.13 -22.88
C ILE A 93 0.13 -9.49 -22.24
N ARG A 94 0.71 -10.57 -22.79
CA ARG A 94 0.60 -11.93 -22.24
C ARG A 94 1.26 -12.01 -20.85
N PRO A 95 0.88 -12.97 -19.99
CA PRO A 95 1.51 -13.17 -18.69
C PRO A 95 3.01 -13.39 -18.88
N ARG A 96 3.79 -12.40 -18.46
CA ARG A 96 5.24 -12.45 -18.33
C ARG A 96 5.61 -11.59 -17.14
N GLU A 97 6.77 -11.88 -16.57
CA GLU A 97 7.46 -10.98 -15.66
C GLU A 97 7.66 -9.64 -16.37
N ILE A 98 7.03 -8.58 -15.85
CA ILE A 98 7.15 -7.23 -16.40
C ILE A 98 7.82 -6.36 -15.36
N ALA A 99 9.06 -5.97 -15.66
CA ALA A 99 9.70 -4.85 -14.98
C ALA A 99 8.94 -3.58 -15.38
N MET A 100 8.10 -3.09 -14.47
CA MET A 100 7.29 -1.90 -14.68
C MET A 100 7.77 -0.81 -13.76
N GLU A 101 8.24 0.29 -14.35
CA GLU A 101 8.59 1.47 -13.58
C GLU A 101 7.35 2.03 -12.86
N PRO A 102 7.45 2.33 -11.56
CA PRO A 102 6.35 2.93 -10.82
C PRO A 102 6.01 4.31 -11.41
N ALA A 103 4.72 4.58 -11.55
CA ALA A 103 4.20 5.89 -11.94
C ALA A 103 4.51 6.97 -10.88
N ALA A 104 4.57 6.57 -9.60
CA ALA A 104 4.99 7.42 -8.49
C ALA A 104 5.64 6.58 -7.38
N VAL A 105 6.59 7.20 -6.67
CA VAL A 105 7.26 6.62 -5.49
C VAL A 105 7.24 7.64 -4.36
N TYR A 106 6.72 7.23 -3.20
CA TYR A 106 6.66 8.05 -2.00
C TYR A 106 7.60 7.48 -0.92
N GLN A 107 8.56 8.30 -0.49
CA GLN A 107 9.64 7.93 0.45
C GLN A 107 9.55 8.68 1.79
N CYS A 108 8.33 9.06 2.21
CA CYS A 108 8.10 9.83 3.44
C CYS A 108 8.23 9.01 4.72
N HIS A 109 7.99 7.70 4.66
CA HIS A 109 8.07 6.86 5.85
C HIS A 109 9.52 6.53 6.19
N SER A 110 9.81 6.38 7.48
CA SER A 110 11.14 5.96 7.95
C SER A 110 11.20 4.49 8.36
N ARG A 111 10.05 3.80 8.32
CA ARG A 111 9.92 2.37 8.63
C ARG A 111 8.87 1.73 7.72
N ARG A 112 8.81 0.40 7.79
CA ARG A 112 7.94 -0.46 6.99
C ARG A 112 6.51 0.07 6.90
N VAL A 113 5.97 0.14 5.68
CA VAL A 113 4.56 0.41 5.44
C VAL A 113 3.79 -0.88 5.69
N LYS A 114 2.75 -0.82 6.53
CA LYS A 114 2.00 -2.00 6.98
C LYS A 114 0.60 -2.08 6.40
N LYS A 115 -0.01 -0.93 6.07
CA LYS A 115 -1.35 -0.89 5.53
C LYS A 115 -1.49 0.25 4.54
N LEU A 116 -2.33 0.01 3.54
CA LEU A 116 -2.81 0.98 2.59
C LEU A 116 -4.34 1.05 2.64
N ALA A 117 -4.87 2.24 2.37
CA ALA A 117 -6.27 2.43 2.02
C ALA A 117 -6.42 3.43 0.89
N VAL A 118 -7.54 3.33 0.20
CA VAL A 118 -7.92 4.18 -0.93
C VAL A 118 -9.02 5.12 -0.48
N GLU A 119 -9.01 6.34 -1.01
CA GLU A 119 -10.07 7.30 -0.74
C GLU A 119 -11.25 7.09 -1.69
N GLY A 120 -12.38 6.64 -1.13
CA GLY A 120 -13.61 6.46 -1.90
C GLY A 120 -14.03 7.74 -2.62
N GLY A 121 -14.23 7.65 -3.94
CA GLY A 121 -14.59 8.77 -4.81
C GLY A 121 -13.42 9.65 -5.25
N ASN A 122 -12.17 9.32 -4.89
CA ASN A 122 -10.98 10.04 -5.36
C ASN A 122 -9.96 9.10 -6.03
N PRO A 123 -9.74 9.19 -7.36
CA PRO A 123 -8.80 8.33 -8.07
C PRO A 123 -7.32 8.65 -7.81
N ASN A 124 -7.04 9.74 -7.08
CA ASN A 124 -5.68 10.26 -6.93
C ASN A 124 -5.11 10.10 -5.53
N VAL A 125 -5.89 9.62 -4.56
CA VAL A 125 -5.49 9.66 -3.15
C VAL A 125 -5.49 8.29 -2.51
N VAL A 126 -4.37 7.99 -1.88
CA VAL A 126 -4.21 6.82 -1.01
C VAL A 126 -3.59 7.21 0.31
N TRP A 127 -3.82 6.36 1.29
CA TRP A 127 -3.37 6.53 2.66
C TRP A 127 -2.47 5.37 3.01
N SER A 128 -1.34 5.66 3.66
CA SER A 128 -0.46 4.63 4.20
C SER A 128 -0.31 4.77 5.70
N ALA A 129 -0.12 3.64 6.36
CA ALA A 129 0.20 3.56 7.77
C ALA A 129 1.49 2.75 7.95
N SER A 130 2.40 3.28 8.77
CA SER A 130 3.75 2.74 8.92
C SER A 130 4.11 2.47 10.38
N GLU A 131 5.05 1.55 10.58
CA GLU A 131 5.69 1.33 11.88
C GLU A 131 6.41 2.56 12.44
N ASP A 132 6.59 3.63 11.64
CA ASP A 132 7.17 4.89 12.07
C ASP A 132 6.26 5.73 12.96
N GLY A 133 5.01 5.28 13.19
CA GLY A 133 4.07 6.00 14.04
C GLY A 133 3.24 7.03 13.29
N THR A 134 3.27 7.07 11.95
CA THR A 134 2.53 8.04 11.15
C THR A 134 1.56 7.41 10.15
N ILE A 135 0.49 8.16 9.87
CA ILE A 135 -0.42 7.92 8.74
C ILE A 135 -0.35 9.09 7.80
N ARG A 136 -0.18 8.78 6.52
CA ARG A 136 0.14 9.76 5.50
C ARG A 136 -0.78 9.64 4.30
N GLN A 137 -1.20 10.79 3.80
CA GLN A 137 -1.87 10.92 2.51
C GLN A 137 -0.83 10.93 1.39
N HIS A 138 -1.16 10.37 0.24
CA HIS A 138 -0.38 10.49 -0.99
C HIS A 138 -1.34 10.89 -2.09
N ASP A 139 -1.13 12.08 -2.67
CA ASP A 139 -1.86 12.55 -3.84
C ASP A 139 -0.99 12.35 -5.08
N PHE A 140 -1.48 11.59 -6.05
CA PHE A 140 -0.77 11.25 -7.29
C PHE A 140 -0.56 12.43 -8.22
N ARG A 141 -1.34 13.51 -8.03
CA ARG A 141 -1.23 14.74 -8.83
C ARG A 141 -0.13 15.65 -8.31
N GLU A 142 0.21 15.52 -7.03
CA GLU A 142 1.28 16.28 -6.42
C GLU A 142 2.59 15.54 -6.64
N CYS A 143 3.51 16.14 -7.41
CA CYS A 143 4.87 15.66 -7.60
C CYS A 143 5.71 15.68 -6.30
N SER A 144 5.11 15.81 -5.13
CA SER A 144 5.80 15.68 -3.85
C SER A 144 6.24 14.23 -3.66
N SER A 145 7.35 13.88 -4.30
CA SER A 145 8.32 12.97 -3.74
C SER A 145 8.58 13.49 -2.34
N CYS A 146 7.93 12.86 -1.36
CA CYS A 146 8.23 13.18 0.02
C CYS A 146 9.74 12.95 0.17
N PRO A 147 10.52 13.97 0.57
CA PRO A 147 11.95 13.81 0.60
C PRO A 147 12.29 12.70 1.60
N ARG A 148 13.35 11.93 1.31
CA ARG A 148 13.75 10.79 2.16
C ARG A 148 13.77 11.19 3.63
N ALA A 149 13.14 10.36 4.45
CA ALA A 149 13.09 10.56 5.89
C ALA A 149 14.50 10.80 6.47
N GLY A 150 14.69 11.92 7.18
CA GLY A 150 15.98 12.30 7.81
C GLY A 150 16.58 13.63 7.35
N LEU A 151 15.98 14.32 6.38
CA LEU A 151 16.39 15.68 5.98
C LEU A 151 15.85 16.73 6.97
N VAL A 152 16.74 17.64 7.40
CA VAL A 152 16.45 18.68 8.40
C VAL A 152 15.42 19.69 7.85
N ASN A 153 14.46 20.12 8.68
CA ASN A 153 13.38 21.09 8.38
C ASN A 153 12.22 20.65 7.46
N GLN A 154 11.76 19.41 7.59
CA GLN A 154 10.60 18.95 6.82
C GLN A 154 9.42 18.57 7.70
N GLU A 155 8.53 19.55 7.93
CA GLU A 155 7.15 19.21 8.23
C GLU A 155 6.56 18.55 6.98
N CYS A 156 6.44 17.23 7.03
CA CYS A 156 5.75 16.48 5.99
C CYS A 156 4.27 16.89 6.04
N ARG A 157 3.87 17.76 5.10
CA ARG A 157 2.51 18.32 5.01
C ARG A 157 1.42 17.28 4.78
N ASN A 158 1.81 16.05 4.45
CA ASN A 158 0.91 14.94 4.17
C ASN A 158 0.64 14.03 5.38
N VAL A 159 1.12 14.37 6.57
CA VAL A 159 0.83 13.60 7.80
C VAL A 159 -0.56 13.97 8.29
N LEU A 160 -1.49 13.03 8.22
CA LEU A 160 -2.84 13.18 8.81
C LEU A 160 -2.81 12.90 10.31
N LEU A 161 -2.03 11.89 10.73
CA LEU A 161 -1.94 11.50 12.12
C LEU A 161 -0.51 11.09 12.48
N ASP A 162 0.03 11.70 13.53
CA ASP A 162 1.32 11.33 14.13
C ASP A 162 1.06 10.79 15.54
N LEU A 163 1.11 9.47 15.71
CA LEU A 163 0.85 8.80 16.98
C LEU A 163 2.08 8.59 17.84
N ARG A 164 3.27 8.96 17.36
CA ARG A 164 4.44 9.07 18.26
C ARG A 164 4.06 10.00 19.40
N SER A 165 3.31 11.04 19.07
CA SER A 165 2.90 12.18 19.88
C SER A 165 1.89 11.94 21.01
N GLY A 166 1.62 10.72 21.47
CA GLY A 166 0.49 10.35 22.35
C GLY A 166 0.26 11.12 23.69
N GLY A 167 1.00 12.21 23.96
CA GLY A 167 0.70 13.21 24.99
C GLY A 167 0.87 14.67 24.55
N LYS A 168 0.81 14.99 23.25
CA LYS A 168 0.97 16.35 22.73
C LYS A 168 -0.33 17.14 22.85
N LYS A 169 -0.30 18.27 23.58
CA LYS A 169 -1.35 19.30 23.50
C LYS A 169 -1.25 20.13 22.21
N SER A 170 -0.13 20.05 21.50
CA SER A 170 0.19 20.74 20.23
C SER A 170 1.29 19.99 19.47
N LEU A 171 1.29 20.06 18.13
CA LEU A 171 2.20 19.35 17.20
C LEU A 171 3.71 19.59 17.46
N ALA A 172 4.07 20.60 18.25
CA ALA A 172 5.45 21.01 18.51
C ALA A 172 6.21 20.21 19.61
N ASP A 173 5.54 19.49 20.52
CA ASP A 173 6.23 18.86 21.67
C ASP A 173 6.80 17.46 21.33
N PRO A 174 7.97 17.03 21.78
CA PRO A 174 8.46 15.68 21.50
C PRO A 174 7.65 14.59 22.23
N PRO A 175 7.44 13.41 21.61
CA PRO A 175 6.69 12.31 22.21
C PRO A 175 7.37 11.66 23.42
N ARG A 176 6.58 11.28 24.44
CA ARG A 176 7.11 10.64 25.67
C ARG A 176 7.57 9.20 25.45
N GLN A 177 6.96 8.45 24.52
CA GLN A 177 7.40 7.13 24.07
C GLN A 177 6.95 6.90 22.61
N PRO A 178 7.81 6.40 21.70
CA PRO A 178 7.41 6.09 20.33
C PRO A 178 6.59 4.79 20.31
N MET A 179 5.29 4.90 20.02
CA MET A 179 4.45 3.71 19.76
C MET A 179 4.77 3.11 18.39
N SER A 180 4.89 1.79 18.33
CA SER A 180 5.09 1.06 17.08
C SER A 180 3.75 0.44 16.65
N PHE A 181 3.29 0.79 15.44
CA PHE A 181 2.13 0.13 14.85
C PHE A 181 2.43 -1.36 14.65
N LYS A 182 1.57 -2.22 15.22
CA LYS A 182 1.56 -3.66 14.90
C LYS A 182 0.49 -3.99 13.88
N SER A 183 -0.61 -3.27 13.91
CA SER A 183 -1.71 -3.39 12.96
C SER A 183 -2.44 -2.06 12.83
N CYS A 184 -2.98 -1.81 11.65
CA CYS A 184 -3.85 -0.68 11.39
C CYS A 184 -4.82 -1.05 10.28
N ASP A 185 -6.01 -0.49 10.34
CA ASP A 185 -7.00 -0.59 9.28
C ASP A 185 -7.67 0.77 9.10
N ILE A 186 -7.87 1.17 7.85
CA ILE A 186 -8.53 2.42 7.51
C ILE A 186 -9.83 2.02 6.84
N SER A 187 -10.94 2.62 7.27
CA SER A 187 -12.24 2.30 6.69
C SER A 187 -12.30 2.70 5.22
N SER A 188 -12.70 1.75 4.38
CA SER A 188 -12.89 1.96 2.94
C SER A 188 -14.06 2.90 2.61
N VAL A 189 -15.02 3.06 3.54
CA VAL A 189 -16.20 3.93 3.35
C VAL A 189 -16.07 5.27 4.08
N ARG A 190 -15.16 5.35 5.05
CA ARG A 190 -14.94 6.55 5.87
C ARG A 190 -13.45 6.70 6.15
N PRO A 191 -12.64 7.26 5.23
CA PRO A 191 -11.18 7.31 5.36
C PRO A 191 -10.68 8.05 6.62
N HIS A 192 -11.53 8.90 7.20
CA HIS A 192 -11.30 9.57 8.49
C HIS A 192 -11.51 8.66 9.71
N GLN A 193 -12.01 7.43 9.52
CA GLN A 193 -12.13 6.41 10.57
C GLN A 193 -10.99 5.40 10.44
N LEU A 194 -10.25 5.28 11.53
CA LEU A 194 -9.05 4.50 11.61
C LEU A 194 -9.10 3.61 12.84
N LEU A 195 -8.78 2.32 12.65
CA LEU A 195 -8.47 1.42 13.74
C LEU A 195 -6.95 1.28 13.83
N VAL A 196 -6.41 1.53 15.02
CA VAL A 196 -4.98 1.39 15.30
C VAL A 196 -4.76 0.39 16.43
N GLY A 197 -3.94 -0.62 16.17
CA GLY A 197 -3.40 -1.53 17.18
C GLY A 197 -1.89 -1.33 17.30
N GLY A 198 -1.43 -0.87 18.46
CA GLY A 198 -0.02 -0.66 18.77
C GLY A 198 0.34 -1.18 20.16
N ARG A 199 1.64 -1.30 20.42
CA ARG A 199 2.22 -1.51 21.75
C ARG A 199 3.12 -0.32 22.09
#